data_AF-A0A856MCH4-F1
#
_entry.id   AF-A0A856MCH4-F1
#
_cell.length_a   1.000
_cell.length_b   1.000
_cell.length_c   1.000
_cell.angle_alpha   90.00
_cell.angle_beta   90.00
_cell.angle_gamma   90.00
#
_symmetry.space_group_name_H-M   'P 1'
#
loop_
_entity.id
_entity.type
_entity.pdbx_description
1 polymer ?
#
loop_
_entity_poly.entity_id
_entity_poly.type
_entity_poly.pdbx_seq_one_letter_code
_entity_poly.pdbx_strand_id
1 'polypeptide(L)'
;MAAKGKKEIKQELDKKKQEGDTASKKALELAKLAEKTKAVLEGMQGEATAEAAASMEGAAAAFQAKIDARYVEAEKQSEKIDTELKNNQQKFSEGVKADQADVQKLNNLKAEAQKARVSAENIKKAEKAKTDEIKFLNTESQAIEKSQQEMQKNINEAKQKRQSAQFTYQSKNTLGS
;
A
#
# COMPACT_ATOMS: atom_id res chain seq x y z
N MET A 1 20.87 12.59 7.16
CA MET A 1 19.88 12.74 6.07
C MET A 1 19.72 14.23 5.81
N ALA A 2 19.88 14.67 4.55
CA ALA A 2 19.73 16.08 4.20
C ALA A 2 18.34 16.57 4.66
N ALA A 3 18.31 17.75 5.29
CA ALA A 3 17.12 18.34 5.89
C ALA A 3 16.10 18.74 4.82
N LYS A 4 15.39 17.75 4.26
CA LYS A 4 14.11 18.01 3.62
C LYS A 4 13.19 18.57 4.69
N GLY A 5 12.57 19.71 4.42
CA GLY A 5 11.64 20.31 5.38
C GLY A 5 10.45 19.39 5.64
N LYS A 6 9.82 19.49 6.83
CA LYS A 6 8.62 18.71 7.18
C LYS A 6 7.55 18.70 6.07
N LYS A 7 7.41 19.83 5.36
CA LYS A 7 6.49 20.00 4.21
C LYS A 7 6.84 19.10 3.03
N GLU A 8 8.12 19.00 2.67
CA GLU A 8 8.59 18.21 1.53
C GLU A 8 8.44 16.71 1.82
N ILE A 9 8.79 16.28 3.04
CA ILE A 9 8.57 14.91 3.50
C ILE A 9 7.10 14.55 3.38
N LYS A 10 6.21 15.41 3.88
CA LYS A 10 4.77 15.17 3.81
C LYS A 10 4.26 15.07 2.37
N GLN A 11 4.66 15.98 1.48
CA GLN A 11 4.25 15.94 0.07
C GLN A 11 4.71 14.67 -0.65
N GLU A 12 5.95 14.23 -0.40
CA GLU A 12 6.48 13.00 -0.98
C GLU A 12 5.73 11.76 -0.46
N LEU A 13 5.44 11.70 0.84
CA LEU A 13 4.64 10.64 1.43
C LEU A 13 3.21 10.61 0.90
N ASP A 14 2.55 11.77 0.82
CA ASP A 14 1.18 11.87 0.33
C ASP A 14 1.07 11.37 -1.11
N LYS A 15 2.05 11.73 -1.95
CA LYS A 15 2.15 11.20 -3.31
C LYS A 15 2.33 9.68 -3.32
N LYS A 16 3.22 9.14 -2.50
CA LYS A 16 3.47 7.69 -2.44
C LYS A 16 2.24 6.90 -1.95
N LYS A 17 1.58 7.37 -0.91
CA LYS A 17 0.32 6.79 -0.43
C LYS A 17 -0.74 6.80 -1.53
N GLN A 18 -0.92 7.93 -2.23
CA GLN A 18 -1.87 8.03 -3.34
C GLN A 18 -1.53 7.06 -4.50
N GLU A 19 -0.26 6.92 -4.85
CA GLU A 19 0.20 5.95 -5.85
C GLU A 19 -0.15 4.52 -5.42
N GLY A 20 0.05 4.18 -4.14
CA GLY A 20 -0.23 2.86 -3.57
C GLY A 20 -1.73 2.54 -3.51
N ASP A 21 -2.53 3.51 -3.08
CA ASP A 21 -3.99 3.42 -3.07
C ASP A 21 -4.53 3.22 -4.49
N THR A 22 -3.98 3.95 -5.47
CA THR A 22 -4.37 3.83 -6.88
C THR A 22 -4.04 2.45 -7.44
N ALA A 23 -2.82 1.95 -7.18
CA ALA A 23 -2.38 0.64 -7.65
C ALA A 23 -3.22 -0.49 -7.04
N SER A 24 -3.44 -0.46 -5.73
CA SER A 24 -4.22 -1.49 -5.03
C SER A 24 -5.70 -1.49 -5.44
N LYS A 25 -6.32 -0.31 -5.61
CA LYS A 25 -7.70 -0.19 -6.15
C LYS A 25 -7.78 -0.68 -7.59
N LYS A 26 -6.78 -0.39 -8.43
CA LYS A 26 -6.73 -0.89 -9.81
C LYS A 26 -6.66 -2.41 -9.85
N ALA A 27 -5.87 -3.04 -9.00
CA ALA A 27 -5.82 -4.50 -8.89
C ALA A 27 -7.20 -5.08 -8.51
N LEU A 28 -7.89 -4.46 -7.54
CA LEU A 28 -9.23 -4.85 -7.12
C LEU A 28 -10.27 -4.72 -8.24
N GLU A 29 -10.28 -3.60 -8.97
CA GLU A 29 -11.22 -3.38 -10.07
C GLU A 29 -10.97 -4.34 -11.24
N LEU A 30 -9.71 -4.69 -11.51
CA LEU A 30 -9.37 -5.72 -12.50
C LEU A 30 -9.87 -7.10 -12.08
N ALA A 31 -9.72 -7.46 -10.80
CA ALA A 31 -10.25 -8.72 -10.29
C ALA A 31 -11.79 -8.79 -10.32
N LYS A 32 -12.47 -7.69 -9.98
CA LYS A 32 -13.94 -7.58 -10.13
C LYS A 32 -14.38 -7.70 -11.58
N LEU A 33 -13.61 -7.13 -12.51
CA LEU A 33 -13.89 -7.25 -13.93
C LEU A 33 -13.77 -8.72 -14.39
N ALA A 34 -12.74 -9.44 -13.93
CA ALA A 34 -12.58 -10.86 -14.21
C ALA A 34 -13.79 -11.68 -13.71
N GLU A 35 -14.24 -11.45 -12.46
CA GLU A 35 -15.43 -12.13 -11.91
C GLU A 35 -16.69 -11.85 -12.74
N LYS A 36 -16.91 -10.58 -13.13
CA LYS A 36 -18.05 -10.20 -13.97
C LYS A 36 -18.00 -10.88 -15.33
N THR A 37 -16.83 -10.94 -15.95
CA THR A 37 -16.67 -11.60 -17.24
C THR A 37 -16.94 -13.10 -17.15
N LYS A 38 -16.45 -13.76 -16.10
CA LYS A 38 -16.79 -15.17 -15.84
C LYS A 38 -18.30 -15.38 -15.72
N ALA A 39 -18.98 -14.59 -14.90
CA ALA A 39 -20.44 -14.70 -14.71
C ALA A 39 -21.23 -14.49 -16.01
N VAL A 40 -20.82 -13.52 -16.85
CA VAL A 40 -21.45 -13.28 -18.16
C VAL A 40 -21.28 -14.49 -19.08
N LEU A 41 -20.08 -15.06 -19.14
CA LEU A 41 -19.78 -16.20 -20.01
C LEU A 41 -20.50 -17.47 -19.57
N GLU A 42 -20.55 -17.75 -18.26
CA GLU A 42 -21.34 -18.87 -17.71
C GLU A 42 -22.83 -18.72 -18.03
N GLY A 43 -23.36 -17.49 -18.02
CA GLY A 43 -24.74 -17.20 -18.43
C GLY A 43 -24.99 -17.43 -19.94
N MET A 44 -24.00 -17.15 -20.80
CA MET A 44 -24.11 -17.37 -22.25
C MET A 44 -23.96 -18.85 -22.65
N GLN A 45 -23.20 -19.64 -21.90
CA GLN A 45 -22.99 -21.07 -22.18
C GLN A 45 -24.27 -21.91 -22.06
N GLY A 46 -25.24 -21.50 -21.24
CA GLY A 46 -26.51 -22.21 -21.08
C GLY A 46 -27.40 -22.25 -22.34
N GLU A 47 -27.14 -21.37 -23.31
CA GLU A 47 -27.97 -21.17 -24.50
C GLU A 47 -27.21 -21.35 -25.84
N ALA A 48 -25.90 -21.66 -25.78
CA ALA A 48 -25.01 -21.71 -26.94
C ALA A 48 -24.87 -23.11 -27.57
N THR A 49 -24.66 -23.17 -28.89
CA THR A 49 -24.21 -24.40 -29.57
C THR A 49 -22.76 -24.74 -29.19
N ALA A 50 -22.33 -25.99 -29.42
CA ALA A 50 -20.97 -26.43 -29.06
C ALA A 50 -19.84 -25.60 -29.72
N GLU A 51 -20.01 -25.21 -30.99
CA GLU A 51 -19.05 -24.37 -31.71
C GLU A 51 -19.04 -22.93 -31.18
N ALA A 52 -20.21 -22.38 -30.83
CA ALA A 52 -20.32 -21.07 -30.19
C ALA A 52 -19.70 -21.07 -28.79
N ALA A 53 -19.91 -22.13 -28.01
CA ALA A 53 -19.31 -22.30 -26.70
C ALA A 53 -17.76 -22.35 -26.78
N ALA A 54 -17.20 -23.14 -27.71
CA ALA A 54 -15.75 -23.22 -27.90
C ALA A 54 -15.12 -21.88 -28.34
N SER A 55 -15.79 -21.13 -29.21
CA SER A 55 -15.34 -19.78 -29.61
C SER A 55 -15.38 -18.80 -28.44
N MET A 56 -16.44 -18.84 -27.63
CA MET A 56 -16.58 -18.03 -26.41
C MET A 56 -15.50 -18.36 -25.38
N GLU A 57 -15.14 -19.63 -25.19
CA GLU A 57 -14.06 -20.06 -24.30
C GLU A 57 -12.68 -19.52 -24.75
N GLY A 58 -12.39 -19.56 -26.06
CA GLY A 58 -11.16 -18.98 -26.60
C GLY A 58 -11.06 -17.47 -26.38
N ALA A 59 -12.16 -16.74 -26.62
CA ALA A 59 -12.25 -15.30 -26.36
C ALA A 59 -12.13 -14.97 -24.87
N ALA A 60 -12.77 -15.78 -24.01
CA ALA A 60 -12.71 -15.67 -22.56
C ALA A 60 -11.29 -15.82 -22.03
N ALA A 61 -10.56 -16.86 -22.48
CA ALA A 61 -9.19 -17.10 -22.08
C ALA A 61 -8.25 -15.94 -22.50
N ALA A 62 -8.41 -15.43 -23.72
CA ALA A 62 -7.62 -14.28 -24.20
C ALA A 62 -7.91 -13.00 -23.39
N PHE A 63 -9.16 -12.77 -23.01
CA PHE A 63 -9.55 -11.63 -22.17
C PHE A 63 -9.06 -11.77 -20.74
N GLN A 64 -9.20 -12.97 -20.15
CA GLN A 64 -8.70 -13.31 -18.82
C GLN A 64 -7.18 -13.08 -18.74
N ALA A 65 -6.42 -13.53 -19.74
CA ALA A 65 -4.97 -13.31 -19.81
C ALA A 65 -4.59 -11.81 -19.82
N LYS A 66 -5.36 -10.97 -20.53
CA LYS A 66 -5.14 -9.50 -20.52
C LYS A 66 -5.42 -8.88 -19.16
N ILE A 67 -6.47 -9.33 -18.47
CA ILE A 67 -6.77 -8.85 -17.12
C ILE A 67 -5.67 -9.30 -16.16
N ASP A 68 -5.26 -10.57 -16.22
CA ASP A 68 -4.22 -11.13 -15.35
C ASP A 68 -2.89 -10.39 -15.51
N ALA A 69 -2.49 -10.06 -16.74
CA ALA A 69 -1.28 -9.27 -16.98
C ALA A 69 -1.33 -7.89 -16.30
N ARG A 70 -2.47 -7.18 -16.45
CA ARG A 70 -2.66 -5.85 -15.82
C ARG A 70 -2.80 -5.94 -14.30
N TYR A 71 -3.39 -7.02 -13.79
CA TYR A 71 -3.50 -7.29 -12.36
C TYR A 71 -2.10 -7.46 -11.76
N VAL A 72 -1.27 -8.31 -12.36
CA VAL A 72 0.10 -8.58 -11.88
C VAL A 72 0.94 -7.30 -11.89
N GLU A 73 0.77 -6.44 -12.91
CA GLU A 73 1.41 -5.13 -12.95
C GLU A 73 0.98 -4.23 -11.79
N ALA A 74 -0.33 -4.13 -11.55
CA ALA A 74 -0.88 -3.31 -10.46
C ALA A 74 -0.49 -3.84 -9.07
N GLU A 75 -0.46 -5.17 -8.89
CA GLU A 75 -0.01 -5.84 -7.67
C GLU A 75 1.47 -5.54 -7.40
N LYS A 76 2.36 -5.72 -8.39
CA LYS A 76 3.78 -5.40 -8.27
C LYS A 76 4.03 -3.93 -7.95
N GLN A 77 3.25 -3.02 -8.56
CA GLN A 77 3.35 -1.60 -8.26
C GLN A 77 2.93 -1.31 -6.80
N SER A 78 1.85 -1.93 -6.34
CA SER A 78 1.40 -1.83 -4.94
C SER A 78 2.46 -2.35 -3.96
N GLU A 79 3.07 -3.50 -4.24
CA GLU A 79 4.13 -4.11 -3.40
C GLU A 79 5.40 -3.24 -3.34
N LYS A 80 5.79 -2.65 -4.48
CA LYS A 80 6.92 -1.72 -4.53
C LYS A 80 6.68 -0.51 -3.62
N ILE A 81 5.49 0.08 -3.71
CA ILE A 81 5.14 1.26 -2.92
C ILE A 81 5.04 0.91 -1.44
N ASP A 82 4.47 -0.25 -1.10
CA ASP A 82 4.43 -0.74 0.29
C ASP A 82 5.84 -0.87 0.89
N THR A 83 6.78 -1.41 0.10
CA THR A 83 8.20 -1.53 0.50
C THR A 83 8.83 -0.15 0.73
N GLU A 84 8.58 0.82 -0.16
CA GLU A 84 9.07 2.19 -0.02
C GLU A 84 8.49 2.88 1.23
N LEU A 85 7.21 2.70 1.51
CA LEU A 85 6.52 3.21 2.69
C LEU A 85 7.09 2.60 3.98
N LYS A 86 7.34 1.28 4.01
CA LYS A 86 7.98 0.59 5.13
C LYS A 86 9.40 1.11 5.40
N ASN A 87 10.18 1.35 4.35
CA ASN A 87 11.51 1.94 4.47
C ASN A 87 11.45 3.37 5.07
N ASN A 88 10.42 4.15 4.74
CA ASN A 88 10.22 5.47 5.34
C ASN A 88 9.82 5.38 6.82
N GLN A 89 8.95 4.45 7.22
CA GLN A 89 8.65 4.21 8.63
C GLN A 89 9.89 3.85 9.44
N GLN A 90 10.78 3.01 8.89
CA GLN A 90 12.04 2.68 9.55
C GLN A 90 12.90 3.94 9.77
N LYS A 91 13.04 4.77 8.74
CA LYS A 91 13.76 6.06 8.84
C LYS A 91 13.12 6.98 9.88
N PHE A 92 11.80 7.02 9.97
CA PHE A 92 11.09 7.82 10.98
C PHE A 92 11.30 7.28 12.38
N SER A 93 11.30 5.97 12.57
CA SER A 93 11.62 5.33 13.85
C SER A 93 13.05 5.66 14.32
N GLU A 94 14.02 5.62 13.40
CA GLU A 94 15.40 6.03 13.67
C GLU A 94 15.49 7.52 14.00
N GLY A 95 14.79 8.38 13.25
CA GLY A 95 14.72 9.82 13.52
C GLY A 95 14.11 10.14 14.88
N VAL A 96 13.00 9.49 15.25
CA VAL A 96 12.35 9.63 16.55
C VAL A 96 13.30 9.24 17.69
N LYS A 97 14.04 8.13 17.56
CA LYS A 97 15.03 7.72 18.56
C LYS A 97 16.15 8.75 18.72
N ALA A 98 16.65 9.28 17.61
CA ALA A 98 17.68 10.32 17.63
C ALA A 98 17.17 11.60 18.32
N ASP A 99 15.98 12.07 17.97
CA ASP A 99 15.40 13.26 18.58
C ASP A 99 15.05 13.05 20.07
N GLN A 100 14.63 11.85 20.46
CA GLN A 100 14.42 11.51 21.87
C GLN A 100 15.73 11.59 22.67
N ALA A 101 16.84 11.09 22.12
CA ALA A 101 18.15 11.21 22.74
C ALA A 101 18.60 12.68 22.84
N ASP A 102 18.31 13.50 21.83
CA ASP A 102 18.58 14.93 21.86
C ASP A 102 17.74 15.66 22.92
N VAL A 103 16.45 15.33 23.06
CA VAL A 103 15.59 15.86 24.13
C VAL A 103 16.15 15.52 25.51
N GLN A 104 16.64 14.29 25.72
CA GLN A 104 17.27 13.90 26.99
C GLN A 104 18.52 14.73 27.28
N LYS A 105 19.40 14.95 26.28
CA LYS A 105 20.58 15.82 26.43
C LYS A 105 20.19 17.26 26.75
N LEU A 106 19.19 17.80 26.06
CA LEU A 106 18.68 19.15 26.30
C LEU A 106 18.10 19.30 27.71
N ASN A 107 17.43 18.28 28.23
CA ASN A 107 16.94 18.27 29.61
C ASN A 107 18.08 18.33 30.65
N ASN A 108 19.17 17.61 30.41
CA ASN A 108 20.36 17.70 31.27
C ASN A 108 20.97 19.11 31.24
N LEU A 109 21.16 19.68 30.04
CA LEU A 109 21.68 21.04 29.87
C LEU A 109 20.76 22.10 30.52
N LYS A 110 19.45 21.90 30.46
CA LYS A 110 18.45 22.77 31.11
C LYS A 110 18.59 22.73 32.63
N ALA A 111 18.80 21.55 33.20
CA ALA A 111 19.03 21.39 34.63
C ALA A 111 20.36 22.03 35.08
N GLU A 112 21.42 21.90 34.28
CA GLU A 112 22.71 22.57 34.52
C GLU A 112 22.59 24.10 34.46
N ALA A 113 21.93 24.64 33.43
CA ALA A 113 21.67 26.08 33.32
C ALA A 113 20.88 26.61 34.52
N GLN A 114 19.89 25.84 35.00
CA GLN A 114 19.12 26.19 36.20
C GLN A 114 20.00 26.20 37.46
N LYS A 115 20.89 25.22 37.64
CA LYS A 115 21.88 25.21 38.75
C LYS A 115 22.83 26.39 38.68
N ALA A 116 23.27 26.75 37.48
CA ALA A 116 24.15 27.89 37.23
C ALA A 116 23.42 29.25 37.25
N ARG A 117 22.09 29.27 37.44
CA ARG A 117 21.24 30.48 37.38
C ARG A 117 21.35 31.25 36.05
N VAL A 118 21.60 30.54 34.95
CA VAL A 118 21.67 31.09 33.59
C VAL A 118 20.34 30.84 32.86
N SER A 119 19.94 31.75 31.98
CA SER A 119 18.74 31.59 31.16
C SER A 119 18.82 30.35 30.26
N ALA A 120 17.76 29.53 30.28
CA ALA A 120 17.64 28.31 29.49
C ALA A 120 16.65 28.44 28.31
N GLU A 121 16.32 29.67 27.87
CA GLU A 121 15.31 29.90 26.83
C GLU A 121 15.65 29.22 25.50
N ASN A 122 16.90 29.29 25.05
CA ASN A 122 17.33 28.65 23.81
C ASN A 122 17.25 27.11 23.90
N ILE A 123 17.53 26.56 25.08
CA ILE A 123 17.41 25.11 25.35
C ILE A 123 15.93 24.69 25.27
N LYS A 124 15.02 25.46 25.87
CA LYS A 124 13.56 25.22 25.78
C LYS A 124 13.05 25.29 24.33
N LYS A 125 13.54 26.25 23.54
CA LYS A 125 13.18 26.37 22.11
C LYS A 125 13.66 25.14 21.32
N ALA A 126 14.89 24.68 21.55
CA ALA A 126 15.43 23.48 20.93
C ALA A 126 14.66 22.20 21.35
N GLU A 127 14.35 22.05 22.65
CA GLU A 127 13.56 20.94 23.20
C GLU A 127 12.18 20.87 22.54
N LYS A 128 11.52 22.02 22.41
CA LYS A 128 10.23 22.12 21.72
C LYS A 128 10.34 21.74 20.25
N ALA A 129 11.35 22.24 19.54
CA ALA A 129 11.55 21.92 18.12
C ALA A 129 11.71 20.40 17.89
N LYS A 130 12.50 19.74 18.74
CA LYS A 130 12.71 18.28 18.71
C LYS A 130 11.44 17.50 19.06
N THR A 131 10.70 17.96 20.07
CA THR A 131 9.41 17.35 20.43
C THR A 131 8.39 17.47 19.29
N ASP A 132 8.34 18.63 18.63
CA ASP A 132 7.48 18.87 17.46
C ASP A 132 7.90 18.03 16.24
N GLU A 133 9.18 17.67 16.13
CA GLU A 133 9.70 16.74 15.12
C GLU A 133 9.29 15.30 15.40
N ILE A 134 9.48 14.82 16.63
CA ILE A 134 9.00 13.51 17.08
C ILE A 134 7.50 13.35 16.81
N LYS A 135 6.70 14.36 17.18
CA LYS A 135 5.24 14.33 16.96
C LYS A 135 4.89 14.25 15.48
N PHE A 136 5.60 15.00 14.63
CA PHE A 136 5.42 14.97 13.18
C PHE A 136 5.73 13.57 12.63
N LEU A 137 6.91 13.03 12.93
CA LEU A 137 7.35 11.72 12.44
C LEU A 137 6.39 10.60 12.88
N ASN A 138 5.95 10.62 14.14
CA ASN A 138 4.97 9.65 14.64
C ASN A 138 3.61 9.76 13.93
N THR A 139 3.15 10.98 13.65
CA THR A 139 1.89 11.21 12.93
C THR A 139 1.97 10.66 11.51
N GLU A 140 3.07 10.91 10.81
CA GLU A 140 3.27 10.41 9.46
C GLU A 140 3.44 8.87 9.44
N SER A 141 4.13 8.28 10.41
CA SER A 141 4.22 6.82 10.56
C SER A 141 2.83 6.16 10.70
N GLN A 142 1.95 6.73 11.54
CA GLN A 142 0.58 6.23 11.69
C GLN A 142 -0.25 6.40 10.41
N ALA A 143 -0.04 7.48 9.67
CA ALA A 143 -0.71 7.69 8.38
C ALA A 143 -0.25 6.66 7.33
N ILE A 144 1.04 6.31 7.34
CA ILE A 144 1.58 5.23 6.48
C ILE A 144 0.94 3.89 6.87
N GLU A 145 0.89 3.53 8.16
CA GLU A 145 0.30 2.27 8.62
C GLU A 145 -1.14 2.09 8.12
N LYS A 146 -1.95 3.16 8.18
CA LYS A 146 -3.34 3.13 7.68
C LYS A 146 -3.40 2.88 6.17
N SER A 147 -2.58 3.58 5.39
CA SER A 147 -2.55 3.38 3.92
C SER A 147 -2.10 1.96 3.57
N GLN A 148 -1.09 1.42 4.26
CA GLN A 148 -0.64 0.02 4.06
C GLN A 148 -1.73 -1.00 4.41
N GLN A 149 -2.49 -0.77 5.49
CA GLN A 149 -3.64 -1.62 5.84
C GLN A 149 -4.72 -1.61 4.75
N GLU A 150 -5.04 -0.43 4.19
CA GLU A 150 -6.01 -0.32 3.09
C GLU A 150 -5.50 -0.99 1.80
N MET A 151 -4.23 -0.77 1.45
CA MET A 151 -3.58 -1.44 0.32
C MET A 151 -3.62 -2.96 0.47
N GLN A 152 -3.24 -3.48 1.64
CA GLN A 152 -3.25 -4.91 1.93
C GLN A 152 -4.67 -5.49 1.85
N LYS A 153 -5.67 -4.78 2.38
CA LYS A 153 -7.08 -5.17 2.27
C LYS A 153 -7.51 -5.28 0.80
N ASN A 154 -7.24 -4.25 -0.01
CA ASN A 154 -7.59 -4.23 -1.43
C ASN A 154 -6.90 -5.38 -2.20
N ILE A 155 -5.61 -5.61 -1.95
CA ILE A 155 -4.86 -6.70 -2.60
C ILE A 155 -5.39 -8.07 -2.16
N ASN A 156 -5.72 -8.27 -0.88
CA ASN A 156 -6.28 -9.54 -0.41
C ASN A 156 -7.66 -9.82 -1.03
N GLU A 157 -8.53 -8.82 -1.08
CA GLU A 157 -9.83 -8.93 -1.75
C GLU A 157 -9.65 -9.22 -3.25
N ALA A 158 -8.70 -8.53 -3.90
CA ALA A 158 -8.39 -8.75 -5.30
C ALA A 158 -7.86 -10.17 -5.57
N LYS A 159 -7.02 -10.72 -4.68
CA LYS A 159 -6.53 -12.12 -4.75
C LYS A 159 -7.68 -13.12 -4.67
N GLN A 160 -8.61 -12.94 -3.72
CA GLN A 160 -9.78 -13.80 -3.58
C GLN A 160 -10.67 -13.76 -4.82
N LYS A 161 -10.96 -12.56 -5.33
CA LYS A 161 -11.79 -12.35 -6.53
C LYS A 161 -11.13 -12.87 -7.80
N ARG A 162 -9.80 -12.76 -7.89
CA ARG A 162 -9.05 -13.33 -9.00
C ARG A 162 -9.13 -14.85 -9.00
N GLN A 163 -9.04 -15.48 -7.83
CA GLN A 163 -9.19 -16.94 -7.69
C GLN A 163 -10.60 -17.41 -8.06
N SER A 164 -11.65 -16.70 -7.63
CA SER A 164 -13.04 -17.04 -8.00
C SER A 164 -13.31 -16.84 -9.50
N ALA A 165 -12.63 -15.89 -10.15
CA ALA A 165 -12.75 -15.62 -11.58
C ALA A 165 -12.05 -16.64 -12.48
N GLN A 166 -11.22 -17.55 -11.94
CA GLN A 166 -10.62 -18.60 -12.74
C GLN A 166 -11.70 -19.59 -13.19
N PHE A 167 -11.70 -19.90 -14.50
CA PHE A 167 -12.57 -20.92 -15.06
C PHE A 167 -12.06 -22.31 -14.64
N THR A 168 -12.91 -23.08 -13.99
CA THR A 168 -12.69 -24.51 -13.76
C THR A 168 -13.20 -25.26 -14.98
N TYR A 169 -12.34 -25.46 -15.98
CA TYR A 169 -12.66 -26.34 -17.10
C TYR A 169 -12.58 -27.79 -16.63
N GLN A 170 -13.68 -28.31 -16.06
CA GLN A 170 -13.87 -29.76 -16.00
C GLN A 170 -14.13 -30.21 -17.43
N SER A 171 -13.12 -30.78 -18.09
CA SER A 171 -13.32 -31.44 -19.38
C SER A 171 -14.41 -32.50 -19.21
N LYS A 172 -15.59 -32.31 -19.81
CA LYS A 172 -16.66 -33.32 -19.84
C LYS A 172 -16.33 -34.48 -20.79
N ASN A 173 -15.08 -34.94 -20.86
CA ASN A 173 -14.61 -35.91 -21.86
C ASN A 173 -13.66 -36.99 -21.31
N THR A 174 -13.87 -37.50 -20.10
CA THR A 174 -13.15 -38.70 -19.62
C THR A 174 -14.03 -39.83 -19.09
N LEU A 175 -15.34 -39.82 -19.35
CA LEU A 175 -16.19 -41.00 -19.11
C LEU A 175 -17.01 -41.30 -20.38
N GLY A 176 -16.42 -42.09 -21.27
CA GLY A 176 -17.07 -42.52 -22.51
C GLY A 176 -16.11 -43.21 -23.48
N SER A 177 -15.36 -44.21 -23.03
CA SER A 177 -14.76 -45.28 -23.85
C SER A 177 -14.43 -46.46 -22.94
#